data_AF-A0A0D2JIB9-F1
#
_entry.id   AF-A0A0D2JIB9-F1
#
_cell.length_a   1.000
_cell.length_b   1.000
_cell.length_c   1.000
_cell.angle_alpha   90.00
_cell.angle_beta   90.00
_cell.angle_gamma   90.00
#
_symmetry.space_group_name_H-M   'P 1'
#
loop_
_entity.id
_entity.type
_entity.pdbx_description
1 polymer ?
#
loop_
_entity_poly.entity_id
_entity_poly.type
_entity_poly.pdbx_seq_one_letter_code
_entity_poly.pdbx_strand_id
1 'polypeptide(L)' 'MAIGVAQNMEKLFKNLIKTSIYTNESKEAENYIIKGHTSVFLNGKMVPLKVAISDERMTEYLRQRV' A
#
# COMPACT_ATOMS: atom_id res chain seq x y z
N MET A 1 1.48 -11.66 0.87
CA MET A 1 0.69 -11.03 -0.22
C MET A 1 0.38 -9.60 0.22
N ALA A 2 0.63 -8.56 -0.60
CA ALA A 2 0.54 -7.17 -0.13
C ALA A 2 -0.91 -6.71 0.16
N ILE A 3 -1.91 -7.31 -0.49
CA ILE A 3 -3.34 -7.04 -0.23
C ILE A 3 -3.69 -7.32 1.23
N GLY A 4 -3.26 -8.47 1.77
CA GLY A 4 -3.52 -8.82 3.17
C GLY A 4 -2.86 -7.86 4.15
N VAL A 5 -1.64 -7.42 3.85
CA VAL A 5 -0.94 -6.39 4.65
C VAL A 5 -1.70 -5.07 4.60
N ALA A 6 -2.14 -4.61 3.42
CA ALA A 6 -2.88 -3.37 3.26
C ALA A 6 -4.21 -3.37 4.03
N GLN A 7 -4.94 -4.49 4.02
CA GLN A 7 -6.14 -4.68 4.83
C GLN A 7 -5.84 -4.65 6.34
N ASN A 8 -4.73 -5.24 6.76
CA ASN A 8 -4.33 -5.22 8.17
C ASN A 8 -3.91 -3.81 8.61
N MET A 9 -3.21 -3.06 7.75
CA MET A 9 -2.86 -1.67 8.00
C MET A 9 -4.11 -0.78 8.11
N GLU A 10 -5.12 -1.00 7.26
CA GLU A 10 -6.39 -0.27 7.38
C GLU A 10 -7.07 -0.55 8.73
N LYS A 11 -6.97 -1.76 9.28
CA LYS A 11 -7.51 -2.05 10.62
C LYS A 11 -6.72 -1.37 11.73
N LEU A 12 -5.39 -1.40 11.64
CA LEU A 12 -4.48 -0.82 12.64
C LEU A 12 -4.51 0.72 12.65
N PHE A 13 -4.65 1.33 11.48
CA PHE A 13 -4.59 2.78 11.25
C PHE A 13 -5.94 3.31 10.74
N LYS A 14 -7.06 2.68 11.13
CA LYS A 14 -8.42 2.90 10.61
C LYS A 14 -8.88 4.36 10.48
N ASN A 15 -8.34 5.24 11.33
CA ASN A 15 -8.69 6.65 11.35
C ASN A 15 -7.58 7.57 10.80
N LEU A 16 -6.44 7.00 10.42
CA LEU A 16 -5.23 7.71 9.98
C LEU A 16 -4.92 7.47 8.49
N ILE A 17 -5.36 6.34 7.94
CA ILE A 17 -5.19 6.01 6.52
C ILE A 17 -6.49 5.59 5.87
N LYS A 18 -6.60 5.88 4.58
CA LYS A 18 -7.62 5.30 3.70
C LYS A 18 -6.91 4.38 2.73
N THR A 19 -7.22 3.09 2.75
CA THR A 19 -6.65 2.13 1.81
C THR A 19 -7.58 1.99 0.61
N SER A 20 -7.01 1.83 -0.58
CA SER A 20 -7.78 1.55 -1.79
C SER A 20 -6.98 0.53 -2.61
N ILE A 21 -7.66 -0.50 -3.08
CA ILE A 21 -7.05 -1.62 -3.80
C ILE A 21 -7.59 -1.58 -5.21
N TYR A 22 -6.70 -1.32 -6.16
CA TYR A 22 -7.02 -1.20 -7.57
C TYR A 22 -6.48 -2.39 -8.34
N THR A 23 -7.23 -2.83 -9.36
CA THR A 23 -6.71 -3.75 -10.37
C THR A 23 -5.95 -2.96 -11.44
N ASN A 24 -5.15 -3.64 -12.25
CA ASN A 24 -4.43 -3.05 -13.39
C ASN A 24 -5.36 -2.41 -14.45
N GLU A 25 -6.65 -2.73 -14.43
CA GLU A 25 -7.66 -2.19 -15.33
C GLU A 25 -8.37 -0.94 -14.77
N SER A 26 -8.07 -0.55 -13.52
CA SER A 26 -8.69 0.61 -12.90
C SER A 26 -8.09 1.90 -13.47
N LYS A 27 -8.91 2.94 -13.72
CA LYS A 27 -8.44 4.24 -14.21
C LYS A 27 -7.39 4.88 -13.29
N GLU A 28 -7.52 4.65 -11.99
CA GLU A 28 -6.56 5.11 -10.99
C GLU A 28 -5.17 4.47 -11.13
N ALA A 29 -5.08 3.28 -11.73
CA ALA A 29 -3.82 2.58 -12.01
C ALA A 29 -3.12 3.08 -13.29
N GLU A 30 -3.84 3.76 -14.19
CA GLU A 30 -3.35 4.21 -15.50
C GLU A 30 -2.18 5.19 -15.39
N ASN A 31 -2.16 6.00 -14.32
CA ASN A 31 -1.09 6.97 -14.04
C ASN A 31 0.14 6.38 -13.34
N TYR A 32 0.15 5.07 -13.04
CA TYR A 32 1.25 4.42 -12.34
C TYR A 32 1.93 3.37 -13.21
N ILE A 33 3.26 3.40 -13.27
CA ILE A 33 4.05 2.39 -13.98
C ILE A 33 4.10 1.12 -13.12
N ILE A 34 3.13 0.22 -13.33
CA ILE A 34 3.04 -1.05 -12.62
C ILE A 34 4.01 -2.06 -13.28
N LYS A 35 5.23 -2.18 -12.76
CA LYS A 35 6.26 -3.13 -13.26
C LYS A 35 6.23 -4.51 -12.57
N GLY A 36 5.09 -4.93 -12.02
CA GLY A 36 4.94 -6.26 -11.41
C GLY A 36 3.55 -6.50 -10.84
N HIS A 37 3.28 -7.72 -10.34
CA HIS A 37 1.95 -8.13 -9.87
C HIS A 37 1.39 -7.30 -8.70
N THR A 38 2.21 -6.55 -7.95
CA THR A 38 1.73 -5.75 -6.82
C THR A 38 2.58 -4.51 -6.58
N SER A 39 1.96 -3.33 -6.66
CA SER A 39 2.57 -2.04 -6.33
C SER A 39 1.74 -1.37 -5.24
N VAL A 40 2.41 -0.78 -4.25
CA VAL A 40 1.77 -0.08 -3.13
C VAL A 40 2.31 1.35 -3.10
N PHE A 41 1.40 2.31 -2.93
CA PHE A 41 1.73 3.73 -2.88
C PHE A 41 1.19 4.34 -1.59
N LEU A 42 1.96 5.25 -0.98
CA LEU A 42 1.55 6.06 0.15
C LEU A 42 1.70 7.53 -0.24
N ASN A 43 0.59 8.29 -0.26
CA ASN A 43 0.57 9.71 -0.66
C ASN A 43 1.25 9.96 -2.02
N GLY A 44 1.00 9.09 -3.01
CA GLY A 44 1.58 9.18 -4.35
C GLY A 44 3.04 8.69 -4.48
N LYS A 45 3.70 8.32 -3.37
CA LYS A 45 5.06 7.77 -3.38
C LYS A 45 5.04 6.25 -3.33
N MET A 46 5.81 5.61 -4.20
CA MET A 46 5.92 4.15 -4.22
C MET A 46 6.59 3.64 -2.94
N VAL A 47 5.95 2.66 -2.30
CA VAL A 47 6.50 1.94 -1.14
C VAL A 47 7.35 0.79 -1.67
N PRO A 48 8.58 0.59 -1.16
CA PRO A 48 9.40 -0.54 -1.56
C PRO A 48 8.67 -1.88 -1.35
N LEU A 49 8.75 -2.78 -2.32
CA LEU A 49 8.04 -4.07 -2.27
C LEU A 49 8.33 -4.85 -0.99
N LYS A 50 9.59 -4.87 -0.53
CA LYS A 50 10.03 -5.53 0.72
C LYS A 50 9.36 -4.99 1.99
N VAL A 51 8.84 -3.77 1.94
CA VAL A 51 8.05 -3.14 3.01
C VAL A 51 6.58 -3.50 2.83
N ALA A 52 6.05 -3.31 1.61
CA ALA A 52 4.65 -3.54 1.28
C ALA A 52 4.15 -4.98 1.50
N ILE A 53 5.03 -5.99 1.43
CA ILE A 53 4.66 -7.40 1.65
C ILE A 53 4.84 -7.88 3.10
N SER A 54 5.37 -7.04 4.00
CA SER A 54 5.68 -7.39 5.38
C SER A 54 4.87 -6.52 6.34
N ASP A 55 4.10 -7.17 7.21
CA ASP A 55 3.19 -6.49 8.13
C ASP A 55 3.93 -5.60 9.14
N GLU A 56 4.98 -6.13 9.78
CA GLU A 56 5.84 -5.36 10.70
C GLU A 56 6.48 -4.16 10.01
N ARG A 57 7.12 -4.38 8.85
CA ARG A 57 7.83 -3.30 8.14
C ARG A 57 6.88 -2.22 7.65
N MET A 58 5.71 -2.60 7.15
CA MET A 58 4.70 -1.65 6.72
C MET A 58 4.14 -0.86 7.91
N THR A 59 3.94 -1.52 9.06
CA THR A 59 3.52 -0.86 10.30
C THR A 59 4.53 0.19 10.75
N GLU A 60 5.81 -0.16 10.83
CA GLU A 60 6.87 0.80 11.19
C GLU A 60 6.98 1.93 10.16
N TYR A 61 6.87 1.61 8.87
CA TYR A 61 6.94 2.58 7.80
C TYR A 61 5.81 3.63 7.89
N LEU A 62 4.61 3.19 8.25
CA LEU A 62 3.44 4.05 8.48
C LEU A 62 3.59 4.86 9.76
N ARG A 63 4.00 4.26 10.89
CA ARG A 63 4.19 5.00 12.17
C ARG A 63 5.12 6.21 12.07
N GLN A 64 6.05 6.22 11.12
CA GLN A 64 6.96 7.34 10.89
C GLN A 64 6.37 8.43 9.96
N ARG A 65 5.19 8.20 9.36
CA ARG A 65 4.63 9.00 8.26
C ARG A 65 3.17 9.41 8.43
N VAL A 66 2.44 8.78 9.35
CA VAL A 66 1.08 9.17 9.76
C VAL A 66 1.03 9.66 11.19
#